data_AF-A0A2E4EK55-F1
#
_entry.id   AF-A0A2E4EK55-F1
#
_cell.length_a   1.000
_cell.length_b   1.000
_cell.length_c   1.000
_cell.angle_alpha   90.00
_cell.angle_beta   90.00
_cell.angle_gamma   90.00
#
_symmetry.space_group_name_H-M   'P 1'
#
loop_
_entity.id
_entity.type
_entity.pdbx_description
1 polymer ?
#
loop_
_entity_poly.entity_id
_entity_poly.type
_entity_poly.pdbx_seq_one_letter_code
_entity_poly.pdbx_strand_id
1 'polypeptide(L)'
;MKKTILLSMVIVLSSWNINAQDFRVDEVIVYSSLTPPTKVSGDSIALLDTVSLAIDLYNVGSNLVGPNDSVAAGFSVNGSFIGNFGKRGIGTNLVPSTSVVVPVKEKHVFTSSGSVKICAWPSYTGLGGDPNKANDTSCKIFTVFPPPGVLFTSFSPSEGYRGSKVNLDGFRFSDTATQNVVKINGVNAVVDSAEKNFLRIIVPATATSGKISVTTAGKTSTAPGTYTVRVPVINSFSPDSAFVTDTVRVLCTDVITKPIVKFNGTITPAADVIWNGDTVWAEVPVGATTGKIMLDFDITTASSATDFIVRMPIDTSKDTTSVRYLVQEEGKIWHHGSHISITNIIGVFDLTVVDLNGKVVLSKELKLEDKSEFVEVDVSGLNGGTYIAIIDKSYFKFVKME
;
A
#
# COMPACT_ATOMS: atom_id res chain seq x y z
N MET A 1 -45.03 10.93 85.91
CA MET A 1 -44.41 11.15 84.58
C MET A 1 -44.38 9.82 83.83
N LYS A 2 -45.20 9.65 82.79
CA LYS A 2 -45.19 8.46 81.93
C LYS A 2 -43.97 8.55 81.00
N LYS A 3 -43.04 7.60 81.08
CA LYS A 3 -41.99 7.40 80.07
C LYS A 3 -42.30 6.13 79.28
N THR A 4 -42.80 6.33 78.08
CA THR A 4 -42.90 5.33 77.02
C THR A 4 -41.49 5.09 76.48
N ILE A 5 -40.98 3.85 76.56
CA ILE A 5 -39.78 3.44 75.85
C ILE A 5 -40.25 2.59 74.67
N LEU A 6 -40.14 3.17 73.47
CA LEU A 6 -40.38 2.49 72.20
C LEU A 6 -39.22 1.54 71.92
N LEU A 7 -39.56 0.26 71.74
CA LEU A 7 -38.69 -0.79 71.22
C LEU A 7 -38.43 -0.48 69.73
N SER A 8 -37.20 -0.13 69.37
CA SER A 8 -36.77 -0.03 67.96
C SER A 8 -35.89 -1.23 67.64
N MET A 9 -36.53 -2.24 67.04
CA MET A 9 -35.88 -3.39 66.44
C MET A 9 -35.13 -2.92 65.19
N VAL A 10 -33.84 -2.59 65.33
CA VAL A 10 -32.95 -2.44 64.18
C VAL A 10 -32.46 -3.83 63.84
N ILE A 11 -33.12 -4.44 62.87
CA ILE A 11 -32.61 -5.58 62.11
C ILE A 11 -31.26 -5.12 61.56
N VAL A 12 -30.19 -5.72 62.09
CA VAL A 12 -28.87 -5.65 61.45
C VAL A 12 -29.06 -6.34 60.11
N LEU A 13 -29.25 -5.55 59.05
CA LEU A 13 -29.02 -6.01 57.68
C LEU A 13 -27.56 -6.47 57.70
N SER A 14 -27.37 -7.79 57.74
CA SER A 14 -26.08 -8.37 57.49
C SER A 14 -25.62 -7.82 56.15
N SER A 15 -24.62 -6.94 56.19
CA SER A 15 -23.74 -6.78 55.05
C SER A 15 -23.30 -8.20 54.70
N TRP A 16 -23.81 -8.74 53.59
CA TRP A 16 -23.29 -9.95 52.99
C TRP A 16 -21.88 -9.60 52.52
N ASN A 17 -20.97 -9.62 53.50
CA ASN A 17 -19.57 -9.75 53.30
C ASN A 17 -19.42 -11.11 52.63
N ILE A 18 -19.21 -11.10 51.32
CA ILE A 18 -18.44 -12.17 50.68
C ILE A 18 -17.05 -12.07 51.33
N ASN A 19 -16.92 -12.56 52.57
CA ASN A 19 -15.63 -12.95 53.13
C ASN A 19 -15.07 -13.90 52.09
N ALA A 20 -13.90 -13.56 51.53
CA ALA A 20 -13.11 -14.36 50.59
C ALA A 20 -13.74 -15.74 50.34
N GLN A 21 -14.71 -15.79 49.42
CA GLN A 21 -15.38 -17.04 49.12
C GLN A 21 -14.37 -17.80 48.27
N ASP A 22 -13.87 -18.90 48.80
CA ASP A 22 -12.95 -19.74 48.05
C ASP A 22 -13.72 -20.37 46.89
N PHE A 23 -13.29 -20.08 45.67
CA PHE A 23 -13.83 -20.64 44.44
C PHE A 23 -12.72 -21.30 43.66
N ARG A 24 -12.99 -22.47 43.09
CA ARG A 24 -12.07 -23.10 42.14
C ARG A 24 -12.70 -23.13 40.76
N VAL A 25 -11.91 -22.95 39.71
CA VAL A 25 -12.35 -23.35 38.36
C VAL A 25 -12.14 -24.86 38.22
N ASP A 26 -13.21 -25.61 38.00
CA ASP A 26 -13.10 -27.05 37.71
C ASP A 26 -12.79 -27.29 36.23
N GLU A 27 -13.50 -26.61 35.32
CA GLU A 27 -13.31 -26.73 33.88
C GLU A 27 -13.26 -25.37 33.17
N VAL A 28 -12.34 -25.23 32.22
CA VAL A 28 -12.40 -24.18 31.20
C VAL A 28 -13.23 -24.68 30.02
N ILE A 29 -14.28 -23.93 29.67
CA ILE A 29 -15.22 -24.30 28.61
C ILE A 29 -15.14 -23.27 27.47
N VAL A 30 -15.23 -23.76 26.24
CA VAL A 30 -15.30 -22.93 25.03
C VAL A 30 -16.63 -23.19 24.34
N TYR A 31 -17.31 -22.12 23.96
CA TYR A 31 -18.56 -22.12 23.21
C TYR A 31 -18.34 -21.60 21.80
N SER A 32 -18.97 -22.24 20.82
CA SER A 32 -19.06 -21.71 19.46
C SER A 32 -19.89 -20.42 19.44
N SER A 33 -19.66 -19.55 18.46
CA SER A 33 -20.51 -18.37 18.23
C SER A 33 -21.81 -18.66 17.47
N LEU A 34 -22.15 -19.95 17.29
CA LEU A 34 -23.41 -20.37 16.71
C LEU A 34 -24.59 -19.87 17.55
N THR A 35 -25.76 -19.77 16.94
CA THR A 35 -27.01 -19.42 17.62
C THR A 35 -27.97 -20.62 17.57
N PRO A 36 -28.25 -21.30 18.72
CA PRO A 36 -27.74 -21.04 20.07
C PRO A 36 -26.26 -21.46 20.25
N PRO A 37 -25.51 -20.85 21.19
CA PRO A 37 -24.12 -21.23 21.45
C PRO A 37 -24.03 -22.68 21.94
N THR A 38 -23.13 -23.46 21.36
CA THR A 38 -22.90 -24.86 21.75
C THR A 38 -21.48 -25.04 22.28
N LYS A 39 -21.33 -25.84 23.33
CA LYS A 39 -20.00 -26.23 23.84
C LYS A 39 -19.24 -26.88 22.69
N VAL A 40 -18.01 -26.46 22.43
CA VAL A 40 -17.19 -27.06 21.37
C VAL A 40 -16.95 -28.53 21.71
N SER A 41 -17.16 -29.41 20.73
CA SER A 41 -17.02 -30.85 20.91
C SER A 41 -15.55 -31.27 20.87
N GLY A 42 -15.14 -32.18 21.76
CA GLY A 42 -13.83 -32.85 21.70
C GLY A 42 -12.62 -31.92 21.70
N ASP A 43 -12.69 -30.79 22.42
CA ASP A 43 -11.62 -29.82 22.60
C ASP A 43 -11.05 -29.23 21.29
N SER A 44 -11.86 -29.23 20.23
CA SER A 44 -11.49 -28.72 18.91
C SER A 44 -12.11 -27.35 18.65
N ILE A 45 -11.29 -26.39 18.21
CA ILE A 45 -11.72 -25.02 17.89
C ILE A 45 -11.42 -24.75 16.41
N ALA A 46 -12.36 -24.17 15.68
CA ALA A 46 -12.12 -23.77 14.30
C ALA A 46 -11.27 -22.49 14.26
N LEU A 47 -10.26 -22.48 13.38
CA LEU A 47 -9.39 -21.32 13.15
C LEU A 47 -10.20 -20.15 12.57
N LEU A 48 -9.93 -18.93 13.02
CA LEU A 48 -10.65 -17.69 12.66
C LEU A 48 -12.13 -17.63 13.06
N ASP A 49 -12.69 -18.69 13.65
CA ASP A 49 -14.01 -18.59 14.26
C ASP A 49 -13.95 -17.75 15.52
N THR A 50 -15.02 -16.99 15.73
CA THR A 50 -15.26 -16.31 16.99
C THR A 50 -15.81 -17.30 18.00
N VAL A 51 -15.18 -17.40 19.17
CA VAL A 51 -15.66 -18.23 20.29
C VAL A 51 -15.94 -17.38 21.52
N SER A 52 -16.76 -17.90 22.42
CA SER A 52 -16.94 -17.36 23.77
C SER A 52 -16.37 -18.34 24.79
N LEU A 53 -15.82 -17.83 25.88
CA LEU A 53 -15.28 -18.68 26.95
C LEU A 53 -16.32 -18.82 28.07
N ALA A 54 -16.11 -19.81 28.93
CA ALA A 54 -16.86 -20.00 30.16
C ALA A 54 -16.01 -20.76 31.17
N ILE A 55 -16.38 -20.67 32.44
CA ILE A 55 -15.80 -21.48 33.50
C ILE A 55 -16.89 -22.32 34.16
N ASP A 56 -16.54 -23.55 34.54
CA ASP A 56 -17.28 -24.27 35.57
C ASP A 56 -16.73 -23.83 36.93
N LEU A 57 -17.50 -23.01 37.65
CA LEU A 57 -17.12 -22.43 38.91
C LEU A 57 -17.60 -23.33 40.05
N TYR A 58 -16.66 -23.88 40.82
CA TYR A 58 -16.94 -24.73 41.96
C TYR A 58 -16.84 -23.94 43.27
N ASN A 59 -17.86 -24.04 44.10
CA ASN A 59 -17.88 -23.44 45.43
C ASN A 59 -17.18 -24.36 46.44
N VAL A 60 -15.89 -24.09 46.73
CA VAL A 60 -15.15 -24.79 47.78
C VAL A 60 -15.40 -24.20 49.18
N GLY A 61 -15.98 -23.01 49.27
CA GLY A 61 -16.31 -22.35 50.53
C GLY A 61 -17.50 -22.97 51.27
N SER A 62 -17.69 -22.54 52.53
CA SER A 62 -18.75 -23.04 53.40
C SER A 62 -20.08 -22.31 53.29
N ASN A 63 -20.13 -21.18 52.56
CA ASN A 63 -21.34 -20.36 52.42
C ASN A 63 -22.05 -20.57 51.08
N LEU A 64 -23.37 -20.39 51.09
CA LEU A 64 -24.19 -20.27 49.88
C LEU A 64 -23.86 -18.96 49.15
N VAL A 65 -23.77 -19.05 47.83
CA VAL A 65 -23.69 -17.90 46.92
C VAL A 65 -25.04 -17.76 46.22
N GLY A 66 -25.68 -16.60 46.38
CA GLY A 66 -27.03 -16.36 45.87
C GLY A 66 -27.07 -16.03 44.38
N PRO A 67 -28.27 -16.04 43.78
CA PRO A 67 -28.45 -15.82 42.34
C PRO A 67 -28.09 -14.40 41.87
N ASN A 68 -28.11 -13.43 42.79
CA ASN A 68 -27.76 -12.03 42.53
C ASN A 68 -26.29 -11.74 42.75
N ASP A 69 -25.54 -12.68 43.33
CA ASP A 69 -24.10 -12.55 43.47
C ASP A 69 -23.42 -12.71 42.11
N SER A 70 -22.18 -12.23 42.05
CA SER A 70 -21.44 -12.20 40.80
C SER A 70 -19.99 -12.56 41.00
N VAL A 71 -19.45 -13.32 40.05
CA VAL A 71 -18.02 -13.67 39.99
C VAL A 71 -17.36 -12.95 38.81
N ALA A 72 -16.06 -12.68 38.92
CA ALA A 72 -15.25 -12.29 37.78
C ALA A 72 -14.23 -13.39 37.48
N ALA A 73 -13.80 -13.51 36.23
CA ALA A 73 -12.86 -14.55 35.81
C ALA A 73 -11.77 -13.97 34.91
N GLY A 74 -10.51 -14.28 35.21
CA GLY A 74 -9.35 -13.96 34.38
C GLY A 74 -9.02 -15.14 33.46
N PHE A 75 -8.52 -14.84 32.25
CA PHE A 75 -8.16 -15.86 31.27
C PHE A 75 -6.79 -15.60 30.66
N SER A 76 -6.09 -16.68 30.32
CA SER A 76 -4.89 -16.64 29.49
C SER A 76 -4.90 -17.70 28.39
N VAL A 77 -4.21 -17.39 27.29
CA VAL A 77 -4.00 -18.24 26.13
C VAL A 77 -2.51 -18.40 25.92
N ASN A 78 -2.01 -19.64 26.00
CA ASN A 78 -0.58 -19.98 25.96
C ASN A 78 0.26 -19.14 26.95
N GLY A 79 -0.30 -18.86 28.13
CA GLY A 79 0.33 -18.06 29.18
C GLY A 79 0.18 -16.54 29.00
N SER A 80 -0.28 -16.05 27.85
CA SER A 80 -0.56 -14.62 27.64
C SER A 80 -1.95 -14.26 28.19
N PHE A 81 -2.03 -13.25 29.05
CA PHE A 81 -3.28 -12.77 29.63
C PHE A 81 -4.16 -12.12 28.56
N ILE A 82 -5.41 -12.59 28.42
CA ILE A 82 -6.36 -12.11 27.40
C ILE A 82 -7.51 -11.28 27.97
N GLY A 83 -7.62 -11.15 29.30
CA GLY A 83 -8.59 -10.27 29.94
C GLY A 83 -9.11 -10.76 31.29
N ASN A 84 -9.64 -9.81 32.08
CA ASN A 84 -10.46 -10.07 33.25
C ASN A 84 -11.91 -9.75 32.88
N PHE A 85 -12.82 -10.68 33.13
CA PHE A 85 -14.22 -10.53 32.79
C PHE A 85 -15.02 -10.32 34.07
N GLY A 86 -15.53 -9.09 34.25
CA GLY A 86 -16.15 -8.62 35.49
C GLY A 86 -17.50 -9.25 35.83
N LYS A 87 -17.96 -9.00 37.07
CA LYS A 87 -19.23 -9.40 37.72
C LYS A 87 -20.27 -10.05 36.79
N ARG A 88 -20.13 -11.35 36.55
CA ARG A 88 -21.16 -12.18 35.92
C ARG A 88 -22.05 -12.76 37.01
N GLY A 89 -23.35 -12.49 36.91
CA GLY A 89 -24.33 -13.02 37.85
C GLY A 89 -24.30 -14.55 37.85
N ILE A 90 -24.31 -15.16 39.03
CA ILE A 90 -24.36 -16.61 39.19
C ILE A 90 -25.71 -17.16 38.70
N GLY A 91 -26.80 -16.39 38.86
CA GLY A 91 -28.12 -16.69 38.31
C GLY A 91 -28.85 -17.85 39.00
N THR A 92 -28.20 -18.53 39.94
CA THR A 92 -28.76 -19.62 40.75
C THR A 92 -28.17 -19.61 42.16
N ASN A 93 -28.73 -20.40 43.06
CA ASN A 93 -28.12 -20.70 44.35
C ASN A 93 -26.97 -21.69 44.14
N LEU A 94 -25.73 -21.22 44.29
CA LEU A 94 -24.54 -22.06 44.25
C LEU A 94 -24.14 -22.46 45.68
N VAL A 95 -24.64 -23.62 46.11
CA VAL A 95 -24.39 -24.16 47.46
C VAL A 95 -22.95 -24.70 47.57
N PRO A 96 -22.40 -24.81 48.80
CA PRO A 96 -21.11 -25.45 49.03
C PRO A 96 -20.99 -26.81 48.34
N SER A 97 -19.80 -27.10 47.81
CA SER A 97 -19.47 -28.34 47.10
C SER A 97 -20.29 -28.62 45.83
N THR A 98 -20.77 -27.58 45.18
CA THR A 98 -21.42 -27.68 43.86
C THR A 98 -20.80 -26.72 42.86
N SER A 99 -21.07 -26.94 41.58
CA SER A 99 -20.55 -26.13 40.49
C SER A 99 -21.65 -25.51 39.62
N VAL A 100 -21.30 -24.44 38.92
CA VAL A 100 -22.16 -23.78 37.95
C VAL A 100 -21.33 -23.27 36.77
N VAL A 101 -21.86 -23.45 35.57
CA VAL A 101 -21.24 -22.88 34.37
C VAL A 101 -21.57 -21.39 34.28
N VAL A 102 -20.53 -20.57 34.27
CA VAL A 102 -20.61 -19.12 34.12
C VAL A 102 -20.08 -18.74 32.73
N PRO A 103 -20.96 -18.43 31.76
CA PRO A 103 -20.53 -17.97 30.44
C PRO A 103 -19.97 -16.55 30.50
N VAL A 104 -18.84 -16.31 29.83
CA VAL A 104 -18.32 -14.96 29.59
C VAL A 104 -18.74 -14.48 28.20
N LYS A 105 -19.06 -13.19 28.08
CA LYS A 105 -19.60 -12.60 26.83
C LYS A 105 -18.50 -12.29 25.82
N GLU A 106 -17.26 -12.26 26.29
CA GLU A 106 -16.12 -11.84 25.54
C GLU A 106 -15.77 -12.86 24.47
N LYS A 107 -15.50 -12.31 23.30
CA LYS A 107 -15.26 -13.04 22.07
C LYS A 107 -13.76 -13.13 21.86
N HIS A 108 -13.27 -14.33 21.56
CA HIS A 108 -11.88 -14.54 21.19
C HIS A 108 -11.82 -15.19 19.80
N VAL A 109 -10.80 -14.85 19.04
CA VAL A 109 -10.53 -15.42 17.71
C VAL A 109 -9.12 -15.97 17.71
N PHE A 110 -8.99 -17.26 17.42
CA PHE A 110 -7.68 -17.88 17.25
C PHE A 110 -7.18 -17.65 15.83
N THR A 111 -5.99 -17.07 15.70
CA THR A 111 -5.36 -16.74 14.41
C THR A 111 -4.28 -17.73 14.00
N SER A 112 -3.91 -18.66 14.89
CA SER A 112 -2.94 -19.72 14.63
C SER A 112 -3.53 -21.09 14.93
N SER A 113 -3.26 -22.07 14.06
CA SER A 113 -3.66 -23.47 14.26
C SER A 113 -2.69 -24.21 15.20
N GLY A 114 -3.14 -25.32 15.77
CA GLY A 114 -2.34 -26.19 16.63
C GLY A 114 -2.84 -26.22 18.07
N SER A 115 -2.01 -26.78 18.96
CA SER A 115 -2.36 -26.92 20.38
C SER A 115 -2.33 -25.58 21.09
N VAL A 116 -3.40 -25.25 21.81
CA VAL A 116 -3.54 -24.02 22.58
C VAL A 116 -3.94 -24.35 24.00
N LYS A 117 -3.17 -23.88 24.98
CA LYS A 117 -3.48 -24.01 26.41
C LYS A 117 -4.26 -22.79 26.87
N ILE A 118 -5.52 -22.99 27.25
CA ILE A 118 -6.36 -21.95 27.85
C ILE A 118 -6.41 -22.18 29.35
N CYS A 119 -6.09 -21.16 30.13
CA CYS A 119 -6.23 -21.19 31.59
C CYS A 119 -7.23 -20.15 32.06
N ALA A 120 -7.97 -20.45 33.11
CA ALA A 120 -8.89 -19.51 33.75
C ALA A 120 -8.80 -19.60 35.28
N TRP A 121 -9.06 -18.47 35.94
CA TRP A 121 -9.06 -18.34 37.40
C TRP A 121 -10.12 -17.32 37.84
N PRO A 122 -10.68 -17.43 39.05
CA PRO A 122 -11.54 -16.39 39.60
C PRO A 122 -10.73 -15.11 39.84
N SER A 123 -11.33 -13.95 39.52
CA SER A 123 -10.73 -12.64 39.67
C SER A 123 -11.39 -11.91 40.84
N TYR A 124 -10.65 -11.74 41.93
CA TYR A 124 -11.12 -11.07 43.14
C TYR A 124 -10.80 -9.58 43.08
N THR A 125 -11.68 -8.76 42.51
CA THR A 125 -11.55 -7.31 42.60
C THR A 125 -12.20 -6.82 43.90
N GLY A 126 -11.44 -6.74 45.00
CA GLY A 126 -11.86 -5.87 46.12
C GLY A 126 -11.52 -6.25 47.56
N LEU A 127 -11.03 -7.45 47.87
CA LEU A 127 -10.70 -7.84 49.25
C LEU A 127 -9.42 -8.70 49.25
N GLY A 128 -8.61 -8.56 50.29
CA GLY A 128 -7.23 -9.05 50.41
C GLY A 128 -6.91 -10.30 49.61
N GLY A 129 -5.81 -10.26 48.85
CA GLY A 129 -5.44 -11.30 47.90
C GLY A 129 -5.56 -12.69 48.49
N ASP A 130 -6.26 -13.56 47.76
CA ASP A 130 -6.34 -14.97 48.07
C ASP A 130 -4.91 -15.57 48.17
N PRO A 131 -4.53 -16.20 49.30
CA PRO A 131 -3.24 -16.86 49.47
C PRO A 131 -3.06 -18.09 48.57
N ASN A 132 -4.12 -18.57 47.91
CA ASN A 132 -4.12 -19.85 47.21
C ASN A 132 -4.18 -19.78 45.68
N LYS A 133 -4.17 -18.60 45.03
CA LYS A 133 -4.31 -18.35 43.55
C LYS A 133 -3.89 -19.45 42.55
N ALA A 134 -2.85 -20.24 42.87
CA ALA A 134 -2.41 -21.36 42.05
C ALA A 134 -3.37 -22.56 42.02
N ASN A 135 -4.15 -22.84 43.07
CA ASN A 135 -5.10 -23.98 43.12
C ASN A 135 -6.47 -23.65 42.51
N ASP A 136 -6.80 -22.37 42.36
CA ASP A 136 -8.05 -21.87 41.79
C ASP A 136 -8.01 -21.80 40.25
N THR A 137 -6.82 -21.99 39.67
CA THR A 137 -6.60 -21.95 38.22
C THR A 137 -6.79 -23.34 37.61
N SER A 138 -7.65 -23.43 36.59
CA SER A 138 -7.72 -24.61 35.72
C SER A 138 -7.22 -24.28 34.33
N CYS A 139 -6.55 -25.24 33.71
CA CYS A 139 -6.05 -25.13 32.35
C CYS A 139 -6.50 -26.33 31.53
N LYS A 140 -6.92 -26.08 30.29
CA LYS A 140 -7.27 -27.12 29.33
C LYS A 140 -6.57 -26.86 28.00
N ILE A 141 -6.11 -27.93 27.37
CA ILE A 141 -5.51 -27.87 26.03
C ILE A 141 -6.62 -28.10 25.01
N PHE A 142 -6.74 -27.18 24.08
CA PHE A 142 -7.59 -27.28 22.91
C PHE A 142 -6.71 -27.44 21.66
N THR A 143 -7.27 -28.01 20.60
CA THR A 143 -6.61 -28.02 19.30
C THR A 143 -7.36 -27.14 18.33
N VAL A 144 -6.68 -26.13 17.78
CA VAL A 144 -7.23 -25.22 16.78
C VAL A 144 -6.97 -25.80 15.40
N PHE A 145 -8.03 -26.08 14.63
CA PHE A 145 -7.95 -26.67 13.30
C PHE A 145 -8.50 -25.73 12.23
N PRO A 146 -7.92 -25.70 11.02
CA PRO A 146 -8.52 -24.98 9.91
C PRO A 146 -9.89 -25.57 9.55
N PRO A 147 -10.92 -24.73 9.31
CA PRO A 147 -12.27 -25.16 8.95
C PRO A 147 -12.26 -26.01 7.68
N PRO A 148 -13.21 -26.94 7.46
CA PRO A 148 -13.22 -27.83 6.30
C PRO A 148 -13.11 -27.08 4.97
N GLY A 149 -12.24 -27.55 4.07
CA GLY A 149 -11.97 -26.91 2.78
C GLY A 149 -10.66 -26.12 2.75
N VAL A 150 -10.49 -25.34 1.68
CA VAL A 150 -9.35 -24.43 1.46
C VAL A 150 -9.53 -23.22 2.35
N LEU A 151 -8.45 -22.81 3.04
CA LEU A 151 -8.42 -21.58 3.81
C LEU A 151 -7.24 -20.72 3.34
N PHE A 152 -7.49 -19.45 3.10
CA PHE A 152 -6.48 -18.46 2.73
C PHE A 152 -6.41 -17.39 3.83
N THR A 153 -5.28 -17.33 4.52
CA THR A 153 -5.14 -16.53 5.76
C THR A 153 -4.44 -15.20 5.53
N SER A 154 -3.36 -15.16 4.75
CA SER A 154 -2.55 -13.95 4.58
C SER A 154 -1.74 -13.99 3.30
N PHE A 155 -1.33 -12.81 2.84
CA PHE A 155 -0.40 -12.69 1.72
C PHE A 155 0.61 -11.58 1.98
N SER A 156 1.79 -11.71 1.39
CA SER A 156 2.85 -10.72 1.49
C SER A 156 3.73 -10.73 0.23
N PRO A 157 4.16 -9.56 -0.28
CA PRO A 157 3.79 -8.20 0.16
C PRO A 157 2.31 -7.87 -0.11
N SER A 158 1.79 -6.80 0.52
CA SER A 158 0.41 -6.33 0.28
C SER A 158 0.24 -5.54 -1.03
N GLU A 159 1.36 -5.20 -1.66
CA GLU A 159 1.43 -4.47 -2.90
C GLU A 159 2.63 -4.92 -3.74
N GLY A 160 2.59 -4.67 -5.04
CA GLY A 160 3.69 -4.97 -5.93
C GLY A 160 3.36 -4.73 -7.38
N TYR A 161 4.38 -4.82 -8.22
CA TYR A 161 4.28 -4.64 -9.66
C TYR A 161 3.73 -5.89 -10.33
N ARG A 162 3.22 -5.72 -11.56
CA ARG A 162 3.01 -6.85 -12.47
C ARG A 162 4.32 -7.63 -12.62
N GLY A 163 4.26 -8.94 -12.79
CA GLY A 163 5.43 -9.83 -12.83
C GLY A 163 6.13 -10.06 -11.47
N SER A 164 5.80 -9.31 -10.42
CA SER A 164 6.37 -9.56 -9.08
C SER A 164 5.78 -10.82 -8.44
N LYS A 165 6.49 -11.35 -7.44
CA LYS A 165 6.05 -12.54 -6.70
C LYS A 165 5.27 -12.14 -5.44
N VAL A 166 4.21 -12.87 -5.14
CA VAL A 166 3.42 -12.74 -3.90
C VAL A 166 3.34 -14.09 -3.23
N ASN A 167 3.67 -14.12 -1.93
CA ASN A 167 3.53 -15.30 -1.09
C ASN A 167 2.14 -15.31 -0.45
N LEU A 168 1.47 -16.45 -0.47
CA LEU A 168 0.14 -16.67 0.09
C LEU A 168 0.22 -17.78 1.14
N ASP A 169 -0.19 -17.48 2.37
CA ASP A 169 -0.29 -18.46 3.45
C ASP A 169 -1.73 -18.95 3.60
N GLY A 170 -1.88 -20.21 3.97
CA GLY A 170 -3.19 -20.79 4.17
C GLY A 170 -3.14 -22.24 4.57
N PHE A 171 -4.21 -22.97 4.28
CA PHE A 171 -4.35 -24.37 4.58
C PHE A 171 -5.10 -25.10 3.47
N ARG A 172 -4.68 -26.36 3.25
CA ARG A 172 -5.27 -27.28 2.28
C ARG A 172 -5.24 -26.76 0.84
N PHE A 173 -4.18 -26.03 0.51
CA PHE A 173 -3.78 -25.89 -0.89
C PHE A 173 -3.30 -27.26 -1.42
N SER A 174 -3.30 -27.42 -2.74
CA SER A 174 -2.67 -28.58 -3.36
C SER A 174 -1.16 -28.35 -3.39
N ASP A 175 -0.37 -29.40 -3.17
CA ASP A 175 1.07 -29.40 -3.43
C ASP A 175 1.39 -29.42 -4.94
N THR A 176 0.39 -29.62 -5.79
CA THR A 176 0.49 -29.52 -7.24
C THR A 176 0.04 -28.14 -7.72
N ALA A 177 0.97 -27.34 -8.25
CA ALA A 177 0.72 -25.95 -8.64
C ALA A 177 -0.49 -25.77 -9.58
N THR A 178 -0.64 -26.64 -10.59
CA THR A 178 -1.74 -26.58 -11.58
C THR A 178 -3.11 -26.92 -11.01
N GLN A 179 -3.18 -27.47 -9.79
CA GLN A 179 -4.44 -27.76 -9.09
C GLN A 179 -4.91 -26.61 -8.19
N ASN A 180 -4.14 -25.52 -8.13
CA ASN A 180 -4.51 -24.29 -7.44
C ASN A 180 -4.81 -23.21 -8.48
N VAL A 181 -6.04 -22.71 -8.51
CA VAL A 181 -6.42 -21.57 -9.36
C VAL A 181 -6.40 -20.32 -8.49
N VAL A 182 -5.44 -19.44 -8.73
CA VAL A 182 -5.31 -18.16 -8.01
C VAL A 182 -5.72 -17.01 -8.92
N LYS A 183 -6.54 -16.10 -8.41
CA LYS A 183 -6.97 -14.90 -9.14
C LYS A 183 -6.74 -13.64 -8.32
N ILE A 184 -6.20 -12.61 -8.96
CA ILE A 184 -6.11 -11.23 -8.43
C ILE A 184 -7.18 -10.40 -9.14
N ASN A 185 -8.17 -9.91 -8.39
CA ASN A 185 -9.31 -9.16 -8.93
C ASN A 185 -9.98 -9.84 -10.15
N GLY A 186 -10.09 -11.17 -10.12
CA GLY A 186 -10.67 -11.97 -11.22
C GLY A 186 -9.69 -12.40 -12.32
N VAL A 187 -8.47 -11.84 -12.38
CA VAL A 187 -7.44 -12.20 -13.36
C VAL A 187 -6.60 -13.36 -12.85
N ASN A 188 -6.42 -14.42 -13.66
CA ASN A 188 -5.62 -15.58 -13.30
C ASN A 188 -4.14 -15.21 -13.08
N ALA A 189 -3.62 -15.50 -11.89
CA ALA A 189 -2.21 -15.43 -11.57
C ALA A 189 -1.54 -16.78 -11.86
N VAL A 190 -0.23 -16.76 -12.12
CA VAL A 190 0.57 -17.98 -12.28
C VAL A 190 1.01 -18.46 -10.91
N VAL A 191 0.83 -19.75 -10.61
CA VAL A 191 1.35 -20.37 -9.39
C VAL A 191 2.77 -20.87 -9.66
N ASP A 192 3.76 -20.20 -9.08
CA ASP A 192 5.21 -20.45 -9.22
C ASP A 192 5.67 -21.65 -8.37
N SER A 193 5.15 -21.75 -7.13
CA SER A 193 5.39 -22.90 -6.25
C SER A 193 4.18 -23.17 -5.37
N ALA A 194 3.98 -24.44 -4.97
CA ALA A 194 2.83 -24.85 -4.20
C ALA A 194 3.17 -25.86 -3.10
N GLU A 195 2.67 -25.60 -1.89
CA GLU A 195 2.71 -26.46 -0.71
C GLU A 195 1.34 -26.40 -0.03
N LYS A 196 1.06 -27.33 0.89
CA LYS A 196 -0.27 -27.44 1.52
C LYS A 196 -0.70 -26.22 2.32
N ASN A 197 0.25 -25.42 2.78
CA ASN A 197 0.05 -24.22 3.60
C ASN A 197 0.63 -22.95 2.97
N PHE A 198 1.19 -23.05 1.77
CA PHE A 198 1.89 -21.94 1.14
C PHE A 198 1.79 -22.01 -0.38
N LEU A 199 1.49 -20.89 -1.03
CA LEU A 199 1.63 -20.72 -2.47
C LEU A 199 2.53 -19.52 -2.74
N ARG A 200 3.35 -19.59 -3.79
CA ARG A 200 3.95 -18.41 -4.40
C ARG A 200 3.31 -18.19 -5.75
N ILE A 201 2.84 -16.98 -6.00
CA ILE A 201 2.25 -16.60 -7.28
C ILE A 201 3.04 -15.47 -7.96
N ILE A 202 2.85 -15.32 -9.26
CA ILE A 202 3.33 -14.20 -10.05
C ILE A 202 2.14 -13.33 -10.45
N VAL A 203 2.22 -12.03 -10.20
CA VAL A 203 1.19 -11.05 -10.57
C VAL A 203 1.08 -10.98 -12.10
N PRO A 204 -0.08 -11.23 -12.72
CA PRO A 204 -0.22 -11.24 -14.17
C PRO A 204 -0.12 -9.83 -14.78
N ALA A 205 0.29 -9.75 -16.05
CA ALA A 205 0.48 -8.47 -16.77
C ALA A 205 -0.79 -7.61 -16.89
N THR A 206 -1.98 -8.23 -16.80
CA THR A 206 -3.27 -7.53 -16.86
C THR A 206 -3.93 -7.38 -15.50
N ALA A 207 -3.23 -7.69 -14.40
CA ALA A 207 -3.77 -7.54 -13.05
C ALA A 207 -4.16 -6.09 -12.77
N THR A 208 -5.24 -5.93 -12.00
CA THR A 208 -5.63 -4.69 -11.34
C THR A 208 -5.73 -4.93 -9.83
N SER A 209 -5.64 -3.88 -9.03
CA SER A 209 -5.81 -3.97 -7.58
C SER A 209 -7.15 -4.60 -7.20
N GLY A 210 -7.15 -5.43 -6.16
CA GLY A 210 -8.35 -6.13 -5.70
C GLY A 210 -8.05 -7.30 -4.78
N LYS A 211 -9.11 -8.07 -4.47
CA LYS A 211 -8.98 -9.26 -3.62
C LYS A 211 -8.23 -10.38 -4.37
N ILE A 212 -7.41 -11.13 -3.64
CA ILE A 212 -6.85 -12.39 -4.12
C ILE A 212 -7.80 -13.52 -3.70
N SER A 213 -8.09 -14.45 -4.61
CA SER A 213 -8.84 -15.67 -4.30
C SER A 213 -8.04 -16.90 -4.73
N VAL A 214 -8.17 -17.98 -3.96
CA VAL A 214 -7.53 -19.27 -4.23
C VAL A 214 -8.63 -20.32 -4.31
N THR A 215 -8.64 -21.10 -5.38
CA THR A 215 -9.54 -22.24 -5.57
C THR A 215 -8.74 -23.53 -5.70
N THR A 216 -9.01 -24.50 -4.83
CA THR A 216 -8.39 -25.83 -4.87
C THR A 216 -9.48 -26.88 -4.67
N ALA A 217 -9.46 -27.95 -5.47
CA ALA A 217 -10.46 -29.02 -5.42
C ALA A 217 -11.93 -28.53 -5.45
N GLY A 218 -12.20 -27.46 -6.21
CA GLY A 218 -13.54 -26.86 -6.35
C GLY A 218 -14.02 -26.03 -5.15
N LYS A 219 -13.18 -25.76 -4.15
CA LYS A 219 -13.47 -24.88 -3.01
C LYS A 219 -12.65 -23.59 -3.12
N THR A 220 -13.29 -22.45 -2.89
CA THR A 220 -12.68 -21.13 -3.01
C THR A 220 -12.57 -20.46 -1.65
N SER A 221 -11.40 -19.88 -1.36
CA SER A 221 -11.17 -18.96 -0.25
C SER A 221 -10.66 -17.63 -0.77
N THR A 222 -11.11 -16.52 -0.16
CA THR A 222 -10.71 -15.15 -0.54
C THR A 222 -9.88 -14.53 0.58
N ALA A 223 -8.89 -13.73 0.21
CA ALA A 223 -8.01 -13.08 1.17
C ALA A 223 -8.77 -12.06 2.07
N PRO A 224 -8.35 -11.89 3.34
CA PRO A 224 -8.93 -10.88 4.21
C PRO A 224 -8.62 -9.45 3.74
N GLY A 225 -7.45 -9.23 3.14
CA GLY A 225 -6.98 -7.92 2.62
C GLY A 225 -7.18 -7.72 1.11
N THR A 226 -6.83 -6.53 0.63
CA THR A 226 -6.79 -6.17 -0.80
C THR A 226 -5.32 -6.09 -1.23
N TYR A 227 -4.99 -6.64 -2.40
CA TYR A 227 -3.66 -6.51 -2.99
C TYR A 227 -3.62 -5.30 -3.92
N THR A 228 -2.65 -4.42 -3.73
CA THR A 228 -2.46 -3.23 -4.57
C THR A 228 -1.48 -3.53 -5.70
N VAL A 229 -1.97 -3.53 -6.94
CA VAL A 229 -1.13 -3.65 -8.13
C VAL A 229 -0.58 -2.26 -8.46
N ARG A 230 0.73 -2.10 -8.37
CA ARG A 230 1.44 -0.88 -8.76
C ARG A 230 1.69 -0.88 -10.26
N VAL A 231 1.40 0.26 -10.89
CA VAL A 231 1.63 0.49 -12.32
C VAL A 231 2.36 1.82 -12.50
N PRO A 232 3.31 1.90 -13.45
CA PRO A 232 4.02 3.14 -13.71
C PRO A 232 3.06 4.21 -14.23
N VAL A 233 3.35 5.47 -13.90
CA VAL A 233 2.56 6.63 -14.32
C VAL A 233 3.49 7.70 -14.88
N ILE A 234 3.11 8.29 -16.02
CA ILE A 234 3.73 9.51 -16.53
C ILE A 234 2.97 10.70 -15.93
N ASN A 235 3.64 11.47 -15.08
CA ASN A 235 3.06 12.63 -14.40
C ASN A 235 3.09 13.88 -15.29
N SER A 236 4.23 14.12 -15.95
CA SER A 236 4.41 15.24 -16.88
C SER A 236 5.62 15.02 -17.77
N PHE A 237 5.78 15.89 -18.78
CA PHE A 237 6.96 15.92 -19.62
C PHE A 237 7.29 17.37 -19.99
N SER A 238 8.57 17.65 -20.27
CA SER A 238 9.06 18.96 -20.69
C SER A 238 10.29 18.84 -21.60
N PRO A 239 10.35 19.61 -22.70
CA PRO A 239 9.31 20.52 -23.20
C PRO A 239 8.05 19.75 -23.67
N ASP A 240 6.93 20.45 -23.87
CA ASP A 240 5.68 19.86 -24.40
C ASP A 240 5.70 19.65 -25.92
N SER A 241 6.72 20.20 -26.58
CA SER A 241 6.97 20.12 -28.01
C SER A 241 8.47 20.17 -28.29
N ALA A 242 8.95 19.36 -29.23
CA ALA A 242 10.36 19.38 -29.64
C ALA A 242 10.53 18.86 -31.08
N PHE A 243 11.67 19.14 -31.70
CA PHE A 243 12.03 18.54 -32.98
C PHE A 243 12.51 17.10 -32.79
N VAL A 244 12.57 16.34 -33.89
CA VAL A 244 13.29 15.05 -33.88
C VAL A 244 14.73 15.28 -33.42
N THR A 245 15.28 14.30 -32.70
CA THR A 245 16.61 14.33 -32.05
C THR A 245 16.76 15.24 -30.82
N ASP A 246 15.74 16.02 -30.47
CA ASP A 246 15.72 16.73 -29.20
C ASP A 246 15.48 15.76 -28.03
N THR A 247 15.96 16.11 -26.85
CA THR A 247 15.71 15.35 -25.62
C THR A 247 14.48 15.87 -24.88
N VAL A 248 13.59 14.97 -24.49
CA VAL A 248 12.43 15.24 -23.63
C VAL A 248 12.68 14.64 -22.24
N ARG A 249 12.42 15.43 -21.20
CA ARG A 249 12.38 14.96 -19.81
C ARG A 249 10.96 14.53 -19.46
N VAL A 250 10.79 13.31 -18.95
CA VAL A 250 9.52 12.72 -18.55
C VAL A 250 9.56 12.43 -17.04
N LEU A 251 8.69 13.10 -16.29
CA LEU A 251 8.49 12.88 -14.86
C LEU A 251 7.48 11.76 -14.63
N CYS A 252 7.82 10.81 -13.78
CA CYS A 252 7.11 9.55 -13.62
C CYS A 252 7.00 9.12 -12.17
N THR A 253 6.15 8.12 -11.92
CA THR A 253 6.06 7.38 -10.65
C THR A 253 6.12 5.90 -10.94
N ASP A 254 6.64 5.11 -10.00
CA ASP A 254 6.65 3.64 -10.05
C ASP A 254 7.38 3.07 -11.30
N VAL A 255 8.44 3.77 -11.74
CA VAL A 255 9.37 3.33 -12.80
C VAL A 255 10.52 2.56 -12.12
N ILE A 256 10.56 1.24 -12.32
CA ILE A 256 11.47 0.33 -11.59
C ILE A 256 12.61 -0.24 -12.43
N THR A 257 12.46 -0.20 -13.75
CA THR A 257 13.43 -0.69 -14.73
C THR A 257 13.54 0.33 -15.86
N LYS A 258 14.60 0.22 -16.67
CA LYS A 258 14.76 1.09 -17.84
C LYS A 258 13.60 0.84 -18.82
N PRO A 259 12.77 1.86 -19.13
CA PRO A 259 11.68 1.70 -20.10
C PRO A 259 12.17 1.75 -21.54
N ILE A 260 11.40 1.16 -22.43
CA ILE A 260 11.40 1.50 -23.85
C ILE A 260 10.46 2.70 -24.04
N VAL A 261 10.95 3.80 -24.62
CA VAL A 261 10.15 5.02 -24.83
C VAL A 261 9.69 5.11 -26.28
N LYS A 262 8.39 5.27 -26.50
CA LYS A 262 7.76 5.41 -27.83
C LYS A 262 6.96 6.70 -27.90
N PHE A 263 6.97 7.36 -29.06
CA PHE A 263 6.21 8.58 -29.32
C PHE A 263 5.06 8.31 -30.30
N ASN A 264 3.83 8.49 -29.85
CA ASN A 264 2.60 8.20 -30.59
C ASN A 264 2.55 6.77 -31.17
N GLY A 265 3.01 5.77 -30.41
CA GLY A 265 2.99 4.37 -30.85
C GLY A 265 3.92 4.06 -32.03
N THR A 266 4.91 4.92 -32.30
CA THR A 266 5.93 4.64 -33.33
C THR A 266 6.61 3.29 -33.11
N ILE A 267 6.90 2.62 -34.24
CA ILE A 267 7.58 1.32 -34.26
C ILE A 267 9.04 1.47 -33.81
N THR A 268 9.68 2.60 -34.15
CA THR A 268 11.05 2.92 -33.73
C THR A 268 11.03 3.61 -32.37
N PRO A 269 11.50 2.96 -31.30
CA PRO A 269 11.62 3.59 -29.99
C PRO A 269 12.72 4.66 -29.98
N ALA A 270 12.74 5.49 -28.94
CA ALA A 270 13.87 6.38 -28.66
C ALA A 270 15.17 5.56 -28.55
N ALA A 271 16.21 5.97 -29.28
CA ALA A 271 17.50 5.29 -29.29
C ALA A 271 18.23 5.47 -27.94
N ASP A 272 18.30 6.72 -27.47
CA ASP A 272 18.90 7.07 -26.19
C ASP A 272 17.84 7.32 -25.13
N VAL A 273 17.85 6.45 -24.11
CA VAL A 273 17.00 6.54 -22.92
C VAL A 273 17.86 6.46 -21.68
N ILE A 274 17.83 7.53 -20.88
CA ILE A 274 18.47 7.63 -19.57
C ILE A 274 17.36 7.62 -18.52
N TRP A 275 17.51 6.85 -17.46
CA TRP A 275 16.53 6.76 -16.39
C TRP A 275 17.22 6.86 -15.03
N ASN A 276 16.60 7.62 -14.13
CA ASN A 276 16.96 7.70 -12.73
C ASN A 276 15.70 7.89 -11.88
N GLY A 277 15.24 6.80 -11.23
CA GLY A 277 14.12 6.84 -10.30
C GLY A 277 12.83 7.37 -10.94
N ASP A 278 12.46 8.60 -10.61
CA ASP A 278 11.23 9.26 -11.05
C ASP A 278 11.36 10.01 -12.38
N THR A 279 12.53 9.98 -13.02
CA THR A 279 12.78 10.77 -14.23
C THR A 279 13.36 9.90 -15.35
N VAL A 280 12.78 10.03 -16.55
CA VAL A 280 13.26 9.43 -17.80
C VAL A 280 13.60 10.54 -18.78
N TRP A 281 14.77 10.49 -19.40
CA TRP A 281 15.12 11.33 -20.54
C TRP A 281 15.14 10.46 -21.79
N ALA A 282 14.49 10.94 -22.84
CA ALA A 282 14.41 10.22 -24.10
C ALA A 282 14.58 11.19 -25.26
N GLU A 283 15.37 10.78 -26.25
CA GLU A 283 15.45 11.47 -27.53
C GLU A 283 14.18 11.24 -28.35
N VAL A 284 13.65 12.27 -29.00
CA VAL A 284 12.55 12.15 -29.96
C VAL A 284 13.06 11.43 -31.20
N PRO A 285 12.63 10.19 -31.50
CA PRO A 285 13.20 9.43 -32.61
C PRO A 285 12.81 10.02 -33.96
N VAL A 286 13.66 9.81 -34.97
CA VAL A 286 13.33 10.13 -36.36
C VAL A 286 12.07 9.36 -36.77
N GLY A 287 11.10 10.08 -37.35
CA GLY A 287 9.79 9.52 -37.73
C GLY A 287 8.75 9.51 -36.60
N ALA A 288 9.07 10.05 -35.42
CA ALA A 288 8.07 10.34 -34.40
C ALA A 288 6.96 11.26 -34.95
N THR A 289 5.74 11.08 -34.46
CA THR A 289 4.59 11.94 -34.77
C THR A 289 3.98 12.46 -33.49
N THR A 290 3.23 13.57 -33.58
CA THR A 290 2.50 14.14 -32.45
C THR A 290 1.52 13.13 -31.86
N GLY A 291 1.56 12.97 -30.55
CA GLY A 291 0.67 12.08 -29.79
C GLY A 291 1.26 11.68 -28.45
N LYS A 292 0.78 10.59 -27.85
CA LYS A 292 1.18 10.19 -26.48
C LYS A 292 2.64 9.72 -26.41
N ILE A 293 3.34 10.10 -25.34
CA ILE A 293 4.56 9.42 -24.92
C ILE A 293 4.13 8.14 -24.21
N MET A 294 4.72 7.00 -24.57
CA MET A 294 4.51 5.72 -23.92
C MET A 294 5.82 5.19 -23.35
N LEU A 295 5.80 4.79 -22.08
CA LEU A 295 6.83 3.98 -21.45
C LEU A 295 6.38 2.52 -21.44
N ASP A 296 7.23 1.64 -21.95
CA ASP A 296 6.97 0.22 -22.08
C ASP A 296 8.02 -0.56 -21.26
N PHE A 297 7.53 -1.40 -20.34
CA PHE A 297 8.32 -2.16 -19.36
C PHE A 297 8.18 -3.67 -19.56
N ASP A 298 7.80 -4.11 -20.76
CA ASP A 298 7.48 -5.49 -21.18
C ASP A 298 6.22 -6.09 -20.55
N ILE A 299 6.08 -5.94 -19.24
CA ILE A 299 4.97 -6.48 -18.42
C ILE A 299 3.87 -5.45 -18.15
N THR A 300 4.14 -4.17 -18.40
CA THR A 300 3.20 -3.07 -18.21
C THR A 300 3.63 -1.85 -19.02
N THR A 301 2.69 -0.95 -19.26
CA THR A 301 2.94 0.32 -19.95
C THR A 301 2.41 1.50 -19.15
N ALA A 302 2.95 2.69 -19.41
CA ALA A 302 2.41 3.97 -18.97
C ALA A 302 2.28 4.89 -20.19
N SER A 303 1.20 5.68 -20.26
CA SER A 303 1.00 6.66 -21.33
C SER A 303 0.80 8.04 -20.75
N SER A 304 1.31 9.06 -21.42
CA SER A 304 1.14 10.45 -21.01
C SER A 304 -0.34 10.85 -21.05
N ALA A 305 -0.76 11.75 -20.17
CA ALA A 305 -2.13 12.26 -20.16
C ALA A 305 -2.41 13.17 -21.37
N THR A 306 -1.44 14.00 -21.74
CA THR A 306 -1.50 14.92 -22.90
C THR A 306 -0.60 14.43 -24.04
N ASP A 307 -0.86 14.96 -25.23
CA ASP A 307 -0.04 14.67 -26.41
C ASP A 307 1.25 15.49 -26.36
N PHE A 308 2.37 14.86 -26.73
CA PHE A 308 3.62 15.53 -27.02
C PHE A 308 3.63 15.95 -28.49
N ILE A 309 3.99 17.20 -28.78
CA ILE A 309 3.96 17.75 -30.13
C ILE A 309 5.33 17.53 -30.78
N VAL A 310 5.38 16.67 -31.79
CA VAL A 310 6.58 16.51 -32.61
C VAL A 310 6.58 17.60 -33.66
N ARG A 311 7.57 18.49 -33.60
CA ARG A 311 7.78 19.53 -34.59
C ARG A 311 8.44 18.92 -35.81
N MET A 312 7.75 18.94 -36.93
CA MET A 312 8.37 18.66 -38.23
C MET A 312 9.02 19.95 -38.75
N PRO A 313 10.21 19.85 -39.36
CA PRO A 313 10.70 20.93 -40.21
C PRO A 313 9.64 21.24 -41.28
N ILE A 314 9.34 22.52 -41.50
CA ILE A 314 8.44 22.92 -42.58
C ILE A 314 9.16 22.66 -43.92
N ASP A 315 8.59 21.80 -44.76
CA ASP A 315 9.03 21.64 -46.15
C ASP A 315 8.45 22.79 -46.99
N THR A 316 9.25 23.84 -47.17
CA THR A 316 8.89 25.03 -47.96
C THR A 316 8.98 24.82 -49.47
N SER A 317 9.28 23.60 -49.95
CA SER A 317 9.55 23.36 -51.37
C SER A 317 8.31 23.26 -52.27
N LYS A 318 7.08 23.28 -51.73
CA LYS A 318 5.83 23.02 -52.51
C LYS A 318 4.66 24.00 -52.31
N ASP A 319 4.80 25.05 -51.52
CA ASP A 319 3.71 26.03 -51.34
C ASP A 319 3.70 27.05 -52.50
N THR A 320 2.67 27.01 -53.36
CA THR A 320 2.58 27.83 -54.59
C THR A 320 1.38 28.79 -54.60
N THR A 321 0.70 28.97 -53.46
CA THR A 321 -0.43 29.91 -53.36
C THR A 321 0.02 31.33 -52.98
N SER A 322 0.39 32.11 -53.99
CA SER A 322 0.35 33.59 -54.04
C SER A 322 0.54 34.33 -52.71
N VAL A 323 1.79 34.42 -52.22
CA VAL A 323 2.18 35.37 -51.17
C VAL A 323 2.94 36.52 -51.84
N ARG A 324 2.41 37.75 -51.70
CA ARG A 324 3.21 38.95 -51.93
C ARG A 324 4.39 38.91 -50.94
N TYR A 325 5.60 38.84 -51.49
CA TYR A 325 6.85 38.79 -50.74
C TYR A 325 6.90 39.83 -49.60
N LEU A 326 6.88 39.34 -48.37
CA LEU A 326 7.64 39.89 -47.25
C LEU A 326 8.35 38.69 -46.63
N VAL A 327 9.54 38.37 -47.16
CA VAL A 327 10.38 37.32 -46.59
C VAL A 327 11.05 37.91 -45.36
N GLN A 328 10.55 37.59 -44.17
CA GLN A 328 11.39 37.61 -42.99
C GLN A 328 12.27 36.36 -43.10
N GLU A 329 13.51 36.54 -43.54
CA GLU A 329 14.50 35.46 -43.48
C GLU A 329 14.88 35.29 -42.02
N GLU A 330 14.70 34.09 -41.48
CA GLU A 330 15.18 33.76 -40.14
C GLU A 330 16.71 33.84 -40.15
N GLY A 331 17.26 34.73 -39.32
CA GLY A 331 18.69 34.93 -39.22
C GLY A 331 19.43 33.64 -38.90
N LYS A 332 20.60 33.46 -39.51
CA LYS A 332 21.48 32.32 -39.20
C LYS A 332 22.54 32.77 -38.21
N ILE A 333 22.69 32.01 -37.13
CA ILE A 333 23.72 32.23 -36.12
C ILE A 333 24.57 30.97 -36.00
N TRP A 334 25.88 31.16 -36.04
CA TRP A 334 26.82 30.10 -35.69
C TRP A 334 27.96 30.68 -34.85
N HIS A 335 28.42 29.87 -33.91
CA HIS A 335 29.51 30.21 -33.02
C HIS A 335 30.78 29.55 -33.54
N HIS A 336 31.85 30.33 -33.67
CA HIS A 336 33.18 29.83 -34.03
C HIS A 336 34.24 30.50 -33.15
N GLY A 337 34.89 29.70 -32.30
CA GLY A 337 35.98 30.15 -31.43
C GLY A 337 35.58 31.25 -30.45
N SER A 338 35.98 32.49 -30.75
CA SER A 338 35.73 33.70 -29.95
C SER A 338 34.66 34.60 -30.53
N HIS A 339 33.97 34.20 -31.61
CA HIS A 339 32.99 35.04 -32.30
C HIS A 339 31.66 34.33 -32.51
N ILE A 340 30.59 35.12 -32.47
CA ILE A 340 29.28 34.75 -33.00
C ILE A 340 29.13 35.46 -34.34
N SER A 341 28.89 34.70 -35.40
CA SER A 341 28.53 35.25 -36.72
C SER A 341 27.03 35.25 -36.90
N ILE A 342 26.51 36.38 -37.38
CA ILE A 342 25.09 36.60 -37.65
C ILE A 342 24.96 37.04 -39.11
N THR A 343 24.09 36.38 -39.87
CA THR A 343 23.79 36.74 -41.27
C THR A 343 22.29 36.60 -41.54
N ASN A 344 21.86 37.00 -42.73
CA ASN A 344 20.48 36.91 -43.21
C ASN A 344 19.45 37.71 -42.39
N ILE A 345 19.90 38.68 -41.57
CA ILE A 345 19.05 39.67 -40.91
C ILE A 345 19.43 41.04 -41.50
N ILE A 346 18.48 41.79 -42.07
CA ILE A 346 18.71 43.17 -42.55
C ILE A 346 18.01 44.14 -41.62
N GLY A 347 18.69 45.23 -41.26
CA GLY A 347 18.16 46.29 -40.42
C GLY A 347 18.96 46.46 -39.13
N VAL A 348 18.38 47.22 -38.20
CA VAL A 348 18.96 47.45 -36.86
C VAL A 348 18.27 46.51 -35.87
N PHE A 349 19.03 45.78 -35.08
CA PHE A 349 18.51 44.82 -34.10
C PHE A 349 19.40 44.70 -32.87
N ASP A 350 18.78 44.35 -31.75
CA ASP A 350 19.49 44.08 -30.50
C ASP A 350 19.85 42.60 -30.38
N LEU A 351 21.15 42.32 -30.23
CA LEU A 351 21.64 41.03 -29.74
C LEU A 351 21.75 41.08 -28.22
N THR A 352 21.09 40.14 -27.55
CA THR A 352 21.29 39.89 -26.11
C THR A 352 21.80 38.47 -25.91
N VAL A 353 22.86 38.28 -25.13
CA VAL A 353 23.34 36.96 -24.71
C VAL A 353 23.08 36.80 -23.22
N VAL A 354 22.45 35.69 -22.85
CA VAL A 354 22.20 35.32 -21.45
C VAL A 354 22.89 34.01 -21.09
N ASP A 355 23.30 33.88 -19.84
CA ASP A 355 23.69 32.58 -19.28
C ASP A 355 22.46 31.69 -19.01
N LEU A 356 22.68 30.42 -18.62
CA LEU A 356 21.60 29.49 -18.31
C LEU A 356 20.77 29.86 -17.06
N ASN A 357 21.22 30.83 -16.27
CA ASN A 357 20.46 31.38 -15.15
C ASN A 357 19.63 32.62 -15.57
N GLY A 358 19.69 33.01 -16.86
CA GLY A 358 18.96 34.15 -17.41
C GLY A 358 19.66 35.49 -17.19
N LYS A 359 20.90 35.53 -16.68
CA LYS A 359 21.65 36.78 -16.52
C LYS A 359 22.15 37.26 -17.88
N VAL A 360 21.87 38.51 -18.22
CA VAL A 360 22.44 39.16 -19.42
C VAL A 360 23.96 39.33 -19.24
N VAL A 361 24.72 38.73 -20.13
CA VAL A 361 26.20 38.76 -20.13
C VAL A 361 26.77 39.59 -21.29
N LEU A 362 25.99 39.80 -22.36
CA LEU A 362 26.34 40.70 -23.45
C LEU A 362 25.05 41.30 -24.04
N SER A 363 25.08 42.59 -24.38
CA SER A 363 24.02 43.25 -25.14
C SER A 363 24.64 44.24 -26.11
N LYS A 364 24.23 44.19 -27.38
CA LYS A 364 24.81 44.99 -28.46
C LYS A 364 23.78 45.24 -29.56
N GLU A 365 23.63 46.50 -29.95
CA GLU A 365 22.90 46.87 -31.17
C GLU A 365 23.78 46.57 -32.39
N LEU A 366 23.19 45.94 -33.41
CA LEU A 366 23.84 45.53 -34.64
C LEU A 366 23.06 46.07 -35.83
N LYS A 367 23.80 46.36 -36.91
CA LYS A 367 23.23 46.81 -38.19
C LYS A 367 23.83 46.01 -39.32
N LEU A 368 22.98 45.38 -40.13
CA LEU A 368 23.36 44.75 -41.39
C LEU A 368 22.59 45.43 -42.52
N GLU A 369 23.32 45.89 -43.53
CA GLU A 369 22.75 46.59 -44.69
C GLU A 369 22.54 45.65 -45.89
N ASP A 370 23.30 44.56 -45.98
CA ASP A 370 23.22 43.57 -47.04
C ASP A 370 23.03 42.14 -46.46
N LYS A 371 22.21 41.34 -47.14
CA LYS A 371 21.92 39.93 -46.81
C LYS A 371 23.10 38.99 -47.02
N SER A 372 23.99 39.33 -47.95
CA SER A 372 25.19 38.55 -48.26
C SER A 372 26.34 38.78 -47.28
N GLU A 373 26.19 39.77 -46.40
CA GLU A 373 27.15 40.10 -45.35
C GLU A 373 26.84 39.35 -44.05
N PHE A 374 27.86 39.24 -43.20
CA PHE A 374 27.70 38.77 -41.83
C PHE A 374 28.37 39.74 -40.87
N VAL A 375 27.83 39.84 -39.66
CA VAL A 375 28.47 40.59 -38.57
C VAL A 375 28.99 39.61 -37.55
N GLU A 376 30.22 39.87 -37.11
CA GLU A 376 30.86 39.14 -36.02
C GLU A 376 30.72 39.91 -34.71
N VAL A 377 30.32 39.19 -33.68
CA VAL A 377 30.29 39.68 -32.31
C VAL A 377 31.32 38.92 -31.51
N ASP A 378 32.32 39.66 -31.01
CA ASP A 378 33.33 39.12 -30.11
C ASP A 378 32.70 38.71 -28.78
N VAL A 379 32.89 37.45 -28.42
CA VAL A 379 32.46 36.82 -27.17
C VAL A 379 33.65 36.24 -26.39
N SER A 380 34.88 36.64 -26.73
CA SER A 380 36.10 36.23 -26.01
C SER A 380 36.07 36.55 -24.52
N GLY A 381 35.36 37.61 -24.12
CA GLY A 381 35.20 38.00 -22.71
C GLY A 381 34.23 37.14 -21.89
N LEU A 382 33.54 36.17 -22.51
CA LEU A 382 32.68 35.23 -21.80
C LEU A 382 33.50 34.07 -21.25
N ASN A 383 33.16 33.62 -20.04
CA ASN A 383 33.73 32.40 -19.46
C ASN A 383 33.30 31.16 -20.27
N GLY A 384 34.01 30.04 -20.11
CA GLY A 384 33.58 28.75 -20.65
C GLY A 384 32.18 28.38 -20.14
N GLY A 385 31.25 28.02 -21.03
CA GLY A 385 29.87 27.78 -20.64
C GLY A 385 28.88 27.72 -21.79
N THR A 386 27.63 27.40 -21.45
CA THR A 386 26.50 27.43 -22.39
C THR A 386 25.75 28.74 -22.26
N TYR A 387 25.40 29.33 -23.39
CA TYR A 387 24.73 30.61 -23.49
C TYR A 387 23.56 30.56 -24.48
N ILE A 388 22.63 31.49 -24.32
CA ILE A 388 21.53 31.72 -25.26
C ILE A 388 21.70 33.11 -25.87
N ALA A 389 21.88 33.18 -27.17
CA ALA A 389 21.80 34.41 -27.95
C ALA A 389 20.34 34.65 -28.36
N ILE A 390 19.87 35.88 -28.15
CA ILE A 390 18.50 36.33 -28.38
C ILE A 390 18.56 37.48 -29.39
N ILE A 391 17.87 37.32 -30.52
CA ILE A 391 17.71 38.36 -31.54
C ILE A 391 16.27 38.30 -32.03
N ASP A 392 15.56 39.43 -32.00
CA ASP A 392 14.17 39.57 -32.47
C ASP A 392 13.27 38.36 -32.10
N LYS A 393 13.27 37.99 -30.82
CA LYS A 393 12.50 36.87 -30.21
C LYS A 393 12.89 35.45 -30.67
N SER A 394 13.98 35.30 -31.41
CA SER A 394 14.60 34.02 -31.75
C SER A 394 15.71 33.67 -30.77
N TYR A 395 15.83 32.38 -30.43
CA TYR A 395 16.74 31.89 -29.39
C TYR A 395 17.74 30.88 -29.98
N PHE A 396 19.03 31.13 -29.77
CA PHE A 396 20.09 30.31 -30.32
C PHE A 396 21.03 29.88 -29.19
N LYS A 397 21.10 28.57 -28.94
CA LYS A 397 22.03 28.00 -27.96
C LYS A 397 23.41 27.88 -28.59
N PHE A 398 24.43 28.35 -27.89
CA PHE A 398 25.82 28.07 -28.24
C PHE A 398 26.65 27.74 -26.99
N VAL A 399 27.79 27.08 -27.21
CA VAL A 399 28.73 26.70 -26.15
C VAL A 399 30.06 27.39 -26.42
N LYS A 400 30.50 28.21 -25.46
CA LYS A 400 31.85 28.76 -25.44
C LYS A 400 32.75 27.74 -24.73
N MET A 401 33.70 27.19 -25.46
CA MET A 401 34.77 26.36 -24.88
C MET A 401 35.76 27.26 -24.13
N GLU A 402 36.35 26.74 -23.04
CA GLU A 402 37.37 27.45 -22.25
C GLU A 402 38.56 27.92 -23.09
#